data_AF-A0A2G6PC59-F1
#
_entry.id   AF-A0A2G6PC59-F1
#
_cell.length_a   1.000
_cell.length_b   1.000
_cell.length_c   1.000
_cell.angle_alpha   90.00
_cell.angle_beta   90.00
_cell.angle_gamma   90.00
#
_symmetry.space_group_name_H-M   'P 1'
#
loop_
_entity.id
_entity.type
_entity.pdbx_description
1 polymer ?
#
loop_
_entity_poly.entity_id
_entity_poly.type
_entity_poly.pdbx_seq_one_letter_code
_entity_poly.pdbx_strand_id
1 'polypeptide(L)'
;MQPVELYIKPTCPYCQRAISLLDSKGAHYTLINLLQQPQKRDEMIERANGRTTVPQIFIGETHVGGFDDLNALEESGELDKLLAE
;
A
#
# COMPACT_ATOMS: atom_id res chain seq x y z
N MET A 1 14.89 -4.66 -3.89
CA MET A 1 13.67 -3.97 -4.37
C MET A 1 12.52 -4.93 -4.25
N GLN A 2 11.83 -4.86 -3.12
CA GLN A 2 10.67 -5.68 -2.82
C GLN A 2 9.48 -5.30 -3.72
N PRO A 3 8.63 -6.27 -4.09
CA PRO A 3 7.40 -5.97 -4.80
C PRO A 3 6.46 -5.18 -3.88
N VAL A 4 5.98 -4.04 -4.34
CA VAL A 4 5.00 -3.23 -3.59
C VAL A 4 3.62 -3.44 -4.20
N GLU A 5 2.62 -3.73 -3.38
CA GLU A 5 1.23 -3.90 -3.79
C GLU A 5 0.33 -2.97 -2.97
N LEU A 6 -0.59 -2.27 -3.64
CA LEU A 6 -1.53 -1.37 -3.01
C LEU A 6 -2.95 -1.69 -3.44
N TYR A 7 -3.80 -2.04 -2.48
CA TYR A 7 -5.23 -2.08 -2.68
C TYR A 7 -5.80 -0.69 -2.51
N ILE A 8 -6.39 -0.16 -3.58
CA ILE A 8 -6.87 1.22 -3.64
C ILE A 8 -8.31 1.31 -4.10
N LYS A 9 -8.91 2.47 -3.82
CA LYS A 9 -10.08 2.97 -4.55
C LYS A 9 -9.72 4.33 -5.13
N PRO A 10 -9.99 4.60 -6.42
CA PRO A 10 -9.62 5.86 -7.06
C PRO A 10 -10.34 7.08 -6.46
N THR A 11 -11.44 6.88 -5.74
CA THR A 11 -12.14 7.95 -5.01
C THR A 11 -11.52 8.27 -3.64
N CYS A 12 -10.48 7.56 -3.21
CA CYS A 12 -9.87 7.72 -1.90
C CYS A 12 -8.65 8.67 -1.96
N PRO A 13 -8.68 9.82 -1.26
CA PRO A 13 -7.57 10.77 -1.28
C PRO A 13 -6.31 10.21 -0.61
N TYR A 14 -6.43 9.34 0.39
CA TYR A 14 -5.28 8.70 1.05
C TYR A 14 -4.55 7.73 0.12
N CYS A 15 -5.27 7.07 -0.81
CA CYS A 15 -4.63 6.23 -1.82
C CYS A 15 -3.74 7.07 -2.74
N GLN A 16 -4.21 8.24 -3.18
CA GLN A 16 -3.41 9.13 -4.03
C GLN A 16 -2.16 9.64 -3.31
N ARG A 17 -2.25 9.91 -2.00
CA ARG A 17 -1.08 10.29 -1.20
C ARG A 17 -0.06 9.16 -1.08
N ALA A 18 -0.52 7.92 -0.86
CA ALA A 18 0.37 6.75 -0.80
C ALA A 18 1.12 6.55 -2.12
N ILE A 19 0.40 6.65 -3.25
CA ILE A 19 0.98 6.59 -4.59
C ILE A 19 2.03 7.67 -4.78
N SER A 20 1.69 8.93 -4.47
CA SER A 20 2.62 10.05 -4.63
C SER A 20 3.87 9.92 -3.77
N LEU A 21 3.75 9.35 -2.56
CA LEU A 21 4.91 9.09 -1.70
C LEU A 21 5.82 8.03 -2.31
N LEU A 22 5.25 6.91 -2.78
CA LEU A 22 6.01 5.84 -3.43
C LEU A 22 6.64 6.29 -4.76
N ASP A 23 5.94 7.11 -5.54
CA ASP A 23 6.48 7.74 -6.76
C ASP A 23 7.67 8.65 -6.42
N SER A 24 7.58 9.44 -5.34
CA SER A 24 8.69 10.29 -4.88
C SER A 24 9.92 9.46 -4.47
N LYS A 25 9.73 8.20 -4.09
CA LYS A 25 10.81 7.24 -3.81
C LYS A 25 11.33 6.52 -5.05
N GLY A 26 10.66 6.67 -6.19
CA GLY A 26 10.95 5.88 -7.39
C GLY A 26 10.68 4.38 -7.20
N ALA A 27 9.79 4.02 -6.27
CA ALA A 27 9.43 2.64 -6.01
C ALA A 27 8.49 2.12 -7.11
N HIS A 28 8.70 0.88 -7.54
CA HIS A 28 7.76 0.20 -8.42
C HIS A 28 6.67 -0.48 -7.61
N TYR A 29 5.41 -0.24 -7.96
CA TYR A 29 4.26 -0.79 -7.25
C TYR A 29 3.14 -1.24 -8.18
N THR A 30 2.34 -2.17 -7.71
CA THR A 30 1.13 -2.67 -8.38
C THR A 30 -0.11 -2.10 -7.71
N LEU A 31 -0.97 -1.45 -8.50
CA LEU A 31 -2.25 -0.93 -8.02
C LEU A 31 -3.38 -1.93 -8.27
N ILE A 32 -4.02 -2.35 -7.19
CA ILE A 32 -5.19 -3.22 -7.23
C ILE A 32 -6.42 -2.36 -6.94
N ASN A 33 -7.11 -1.96 -8.01
CA ASN A 33 -8.31 -1.15 -7.91
C ASN A 33 -9.53 -2.02 -7.54
N LEU A 34 -9.99 -1.91 -6.30
CA LEU A 34 -11.14 -2.67 -5.80
C LEU A 34 -12.47 -2.27 -6.45
N LEU A 35 -12.57 -1.11 -7.09
CA LEU A 35 -13.77 -0.75 -7.87
C LEU A 35 -13.85 -1.52 -9.19
N GLN A 36 -12.70 -1.80 -9.81
CA GLN A 36 -12.64 -2.58 -11.05
C GLN A 36 -12.53 -4.09 -10.78
N GLN A 37 -11.96 -4.46 -9.63
CA GLN A 37 -11.74 -5.85 -9.22
C GLN A 37 -12.37 -6.10 -7.83
N PRO A 38 -13.70 -6.07 -7.70
CA PRO A 38 -14.37 -6.27 -6.41
C PRO A 38 -14.04 -7.62 -5.77
N GLN A 39 -13.76 -8.66 -6.56
CA GLN A 39 -13.34 -9.98 -6.09
C GLN A 39 -12.00 -9.99 -5.35
N LYS A 40 -11.17 -8.98 -5.54
CA LYS A 40 -9.89 -8.82 -4.84
C LYS A 40 -10.06 -8.25 -3.42
N ARG A 41 -11.28 -7.87 -3.04
CA ARG A 41 -11.57 -7.32 -1.72
C ARG A 41 -11.42 -8.37 -0.63
N ASP A 42 -11.93 -9.58 -0.84
CA ASP A 42 -11.80 -10.66 0.15
C ASP A 42 -10.32 -11.03 0.37
N GLU A 43 -9.56 -11.16 -0.73
CA GLU A 43 -8.10 -11.35 -0.69
C GLU A 43 -7.40 -10.23 0.11
N MET A 44 -7.76 -8.96 -0.11
CA MET A 44 -7.21 -7.84 0.67
C MET A 44 -7.51 -8.00 2.15
N ILE A 45 -8.74 -8.36 2.52
CA ILE A 45 -9.17 -8.48 3.92
C ILE A 45 -8.40 -9.62 4.60
N GLU A 46 -8.27 -10.76 3.93
CA GLU A 46 -7.49 -11.90 4.43
C GLU A 46 -6.02 -11.51 4.64
N ARG A 47 -5.38 -10.90 3.64
CA ARG A 47 -3.98 -10.44 3.73
C ARG A 47 -3.78 -9.34 4.77
N ALA A 48 -4.78 -8.48 4.97
CA ALA A 48 -4.72 -7.34 5.88
C ALA A 48 -5.18 -7.69 7.31
N ASN A 49 -5.19 -8.97 7.69
CA ASN A 49 -5.60 -9.47 9.01
C ASN A 49 -7.00 -8.97 9.44
N GLY A 50 -7.94 -8.94 8.50
CA GLY A 50 -9.33 -8.51 8.74
C GLY A 50 -9.57 -7.02 8.53
N ARG A 51 -8.56 -6.20 8.19
CA ARG A 51 -8.78 -4.78 7.85
C ARG A 51 -9.50 -4.65 6.52
N THR A 52 -10.55 -3.82 6.50
CA THR A 52 -11.43 -3.61 5.33
C THR A 52 -11.28 -2.23 4.68
N THR A 53 -10.51 -1.33 5.30
CA THR A 53 -10.30 0.04 4.86
C THR A 53 -9.27 0.11 3.75
N VAL A 54 -9.34 1.14 2.90
CA VAL A 54 -8.29 1.43 1.91
C VAL A 54 -7.61 2.76 2.27
N PRO A 55 -6.32 2.95 1.92
CA PRO A 55 -5.44 2.00 1.23
C PRO A 55 -5.01 0.83 2.14
N GLN A 56 -4.72 -0.33 1.55
CA GLN A 56 -3.92 -1.39 2.19
C GLN A 56 -2.65 -1.59 1.37
N ILE A 57 -1.49 -1.39 2.01
CA ILE A 57 -0.18 -1.38 1.39
C ILE A 57 0.61 -2.59 1.89
N PHE A 58 1.24 -3.28 0.95
CA PHE A 58 2.10 -4.43 1.19
C PHE A 58 3.43 -4.19 0.49
N ILE A 59 4.53 -4.45 1.19
CA ILE A 59 5.89 -4.37 0.65
C ILE A 59 6.52 -5.74 0.89
N GLY A 60 6.77 -6.49 -0.18
CA GLY A 60 7.12 -7.90 -0.11
C GLY A 60 6.02 -8.71 0.57
N GLU A 61 6.39 -9.43 1.62
CA GLU A 61 5.47 -10.19 2.47
C GLU A 61 4.94 -9.36 3.65
N THR A 62 5.46 -8.14 3.84
CA THR A 62 5.12 -7.28 4.98
C THR A 62 3.86 -6.48 4.70
N HIS A 63 2.86 -6.65 5.56
CA HIS A 63 1.68 -5.78 5.60
C HIS A 63 2.03 -4.47 6.31
N VAL A 64 2.13 -3.38 5.55
CA VAL A 64 2.40 -2.05 6.10
C VAL A 64 1.15 -1.47 6.75
N GLY A 65 0.00 -1.63 6.10
CA GLY A 65 -1.28 -1.07 6.57
C GLY A 65 -1.77 0.08 5.69
N GLY A 66 -2.20 1.17 6.32
CA GLY A 66 -2.77 2.34 5.65
C GLY A 66 -1.74 3.38 5.22
N PHE A 67 -2.23 4.53 4.77
CA PHE A 67 -1.35 5.66 4.42
C PHE A 67 -0.62 6.21 5.65
N ASP A 68 -1.28 6.28 6.80
CA ASP A 68 -0.66 6.76 8.04
C ASP A 68 0.50 5.84 8.48
N ASP A 69 0.32 4.51 8.36
CA ASP A 69 1.39 3.54 8.65
C ASP A 69 2.57 3.71 7.66
N LEU A 70 2.28 3.91 6.37
CA LEU A 70 3.32 4.17 5.36
C LEU A 70 4.07 5.49 5.63
N ASN A 71 3.34 6.55 5.98
CA ASN A 71 3.92 7.85 6.28
C ASN A 71 4.79 7.80 7.55
N ALA A 72 4.37 7.05 8.56
CA ALA A 72 5.17 6.85 9.76
C ALA A 72 6.52 6.16 9.46
N LEU A 73 6.54 5.16 8.56
CA LEU A 73 7.78 4.52 8.11
C LEU A 73 8.68 5.49 7.32
N GLU A 74 8.08 6.41 6.56
CA GLU A 74 8.82 7.45 5.87
C GLU A 74 9.45 8.44 6.85
N GLU A 75 8.67 8.91 7.84
CA GLU A 75 9.16 9.83 8.87
C GLU A 75 10.25 9.20 9.75
N SER A 76 10.23 7.87 9.96
CA SER A 76 11.28 7.15 10.65
C SER A 76 12.50 6.81 9.77
N GLY A 77 12.41 7.01 8.44
CA GLY A 77 13.43 6.63 7.47
C GLY A 77 13.59 5.10 7.30
N GLU A 78 12.60 4.33 7.75
CA GLU A 78 12.57 2.88 7.60
C GLU A 78 11.95 2.46 6.27
N LEU A 79 11.13 3.31 5.65
CA LEU A 79 10.51 3.03 4.36
C LEU A 79 11.55 2.74 3.28
N ASP A 80 12.60 3.55 3.18
CA ASP A 80 13.68 3.34 2.21
C ASP A 80 14.39 1.99 2.40
N LYS A 81 14.56 1.56 3.66
CA LYS A 81 15.18 0.26 3.97
C LYS A 81 14.29 -0.87 3.50
N LEU A 82 13.01 -0.80 3.85
CA LEU A 82 12.01 -1.81 3.50
C LEU A 82 11.84 -1.93 1.97
N LEU A 83 11.92 -0.82 1.24
CA LEU A 83 11.89 -0.82 -0.22
C LEU A 83 13.18 -1.36 -0.85
N ALA A 84 14.32 -1.19 -0.17
CA ALA A 84 15.64 -1.60 -0.67
C ALA A 84 15.96 -3.09 -0.46
N GLU A 85 15.37 -3.72 0.57
CA GLU A 85 15.43 -5.18 0.79
C GLU A 85 14.99 -5.99 -0.44
#